data_AF-A0A6M3IJ86-F1
#
_entry.id   AF-A0A6M3IJ86-F1
#
_cell.length_a   1.000
_cell.length_b   1.000
_cell.length_c   1.000
_cell.angle_alpha   90.00
_cell.angle_beta   90.00
_cell.angle_gamma   90.00
#
_symmetry.space_group_name_H-M   'P 1'
#
loop_
_entity.id
_entity.type
_entity.pdbx_description
1 polymer ?
#
loop_
_entity_poly.entity_id
_entity_poly.type
_entity_poly.pdbx_seq_one_letter_code
_entity_poly.pdbx_strand_id
1 'polypeptide(L)'
;MTNISGINLVTYEEDKESGLLTLAKVGDAYIASIKRFDARTGTESSPQIIALDLNNIKQSKLIIATQLEQVEKLIKDLELL
;
A
#
# COMPACT_ATOMS: atom_id res chain seq x y z
N MET A 1 -10.38 -0.37 3.22
CA MET A 1 -8.92 -0.16 3.39
C MET A 1 -8.27 -0.34 2.04
N THR A 2 -7.56 0.68 1.53
CA THR A 2 -6.88 0.62 0.23
C THR A 2 -5.52 -0.07 0.41
N ASN A 3 -5.54 -1.40 0.45
CA ASN A 3 -4.36 -2.23 0.62
C ASN A 3 -3.94 -2.87 -0.70
N ILE A 4 -2.63 -2.89 -1.00
CA ILE A 4 -2.06 -3.71 -2.07
C ILE A 4 -0.96 -4.57 -1.45
N SER A 5 -1.08 -5.89 -1.59
CA SER A 5 -0.09 -6.84 -1.06
C SER A 5 0.23 -6.60 0.42
N GLY A 6 -0.78 -6.26 1.22
CA GLY A 6 -0.63 -6.00 2.67
C GLY A 6 -0.02 -4.64 3.04
N ILE A 7 0.30 -3.79 2.05
CA ILE A 7 0.73 -2.40 2.26
C ILE A 7 -0.50 -1.49 2.19
N ASN A 8 -0.68 -0.64 3.21
CA ASN A 8 -1.68 0.41 3.20
C ASN A 8 -1.19 1.57 2.34
N LEU A 9 -1.87 1.83 1.22
CA LEU A 9 -1.48 2.90 0.30
C LEU A 9 -1.70 4.30 0.88
N VAL A 10 -2.57 4.44 1.89
CA VAL A 10 -2.86 5.74 2.52
C VAL A 10 -1.68 6.23 3.35
N THR A 11 -1.01 5.34 4.07
CA THR A 11 0.11 5.68 4.97
C THR A 11 1.47 5.33 4.38
N TYR A 12 1.52 4.80 3.15
CA TYR A 12 2.75 4.25 2.57
C TYR A 12 3.94 5.22 2.56
N GLU A 13 3.73 6.49 2.19
CA GLU A 13 4.81 7.48 2.16
C GLU A 13 5.30 7.81 3.57
N GLU A 14 4.38 8.07 4.50
CA GLU A 14 4.69 8.34 5.90
C GLU A 14 5.41 7.16 6.58
N ASP A 15 4.91 5.94 6.37
CA ASP A 15 5.51 4.71 6.91
C ASP A 15 6.92 4.51 6.35
N LYS A 16 7.14 4.87 5.08
CA LYS A 16 8.46 4.75 4.45
C LYS A 16 9.44 5.80 4.97
N GLU A 17 9.02 7.05 5.11
CA GLU A 17 9.86 8.15 5.60
C GLU A 17 10.23 7.97 7.07
N SER A 18 9.31 7.47 7.89
CA SER A 18 9.53 7.15 9.30
C SER A 18 10.35 5.86 9.52
N GLY A 19 10.64 5.11 8.45
CA GLY A 19 11.36 3.84 8.53
C GLY A 19 10.53 2.67 9.10
N LEU A 20 9.22 2.85 9.25
CA LEU A 20 8.27 1.80 9.63
C LEU A 20 8.02 0.82 8.48
N LEU A 21 8.23 1.25 7.24
CA LEU A 21 8.17 0.42 6.05
C LEU A 21 9.48 0.55 5.27
N THR A 22 10.10 -0.59 4.95
CA THR A 22 11.30 -0.64 4.11
C THR A 22 11.06 -1.58 2.94
N LEU A 23 11.41 -1.13 1.73
CA LEU A 23 11.41 -1.97 0.54
C LEU A 23 12.84 -2.44 0.26
N ALA A 24 13.00 -3.73 -0.02
CA ALA A 24 14.29 -4.30 -0.40
C ALA A 24 14.12 -5.25 -1.58
N LYS A 25 15.15 -5.35 -2.42
CA LYS A 25 15.27 -6.40 -3.42
C LYS A 25 16.12 -7.53 -2.84
N VAL A 26 15.62 -8.75 -2.89
CA VAL A 26 16.30 -9.95 -2.39
C VAL A 26 16.36 -10.96 -3.53
N GLY A 27 17.54 -11.15 -4.12
CA GLY A 27 17.67 -11.87 -5.38
C GLY A 27 16.88 -11.16 -6.48
N ASP A 28 15.97 -11.88 -7.15
CA ASP A 28 15.04 -11.33 -8.15
C ASP A 28 13.66 -10.93 -7.59
N ALA A 29 13.44 -11.12 -6.28
CA ALA A 29 12.20 -10.78 -5.62
C ALA A 29 12.26 -9.39 -4.94
N TYR A 30 11.10 -8.79 -4.74
CA TYR A 30 10.94 -7.61 -3.90
C TYR A 30 10.26 -8.00 -2.59
N ILE A 31 10.67 -7.38 -1.49
CA ILE A 31 10.04 -7.54 -0.18
C ILE A 31 9.73 -6.18 0.42
N ALA A 32 8.68 -6.14 1.23
CA ALA A 32 8.42 -5.07 2.19
C ALA A 32 8.64 -5.62 3.60
N SER A 33 9.44 -4.93 4.39
CA SER A 33 9.54 -5.13 5.83
C SER A 33 8.74 -4.03 6.52
N ILE A 34 7.70 -4.41 7.26
CA ILE A 34 6.86 -3.51 8.04
C ILE A 34 7.16 -3.73 9.51
N LYS A 35 7.75 -2.71 10.14
CA LYS A 35 8.02 -2.69 11.57
C LYS A 35 6.77 -2.23 12.31
N ARG A 36 6.51 -2.84 13.46
CA ARG A 36 5.40 -2.45 14.34
C ARG A 36 5.95 -2.38 15.75
N PHE A 37 5.55 -1.34 16.48
CA PHE A 37 6.00 -1.12 17.84
C PHE A 37 4.79 -1.21 18.77
N ASP A 38 4.98 -1.82 19.93
CA ASP A 38 3.96 -1.75 20.98
C ASP A 38 3.92 -0.32 21.52
N ALA A 39 2.74 0.31 21.46
CA ALA A 39 2.57 1.71 21.83
C ALA A 39 2.77 1.99 23.33
N ARG A 40 2.68 0.97 24.19
CA ARG A 40 2.84 1.09 25.65
C ARG A 40 4.28 0.89 26.08
N THR A 41 4.98 -0.06 25.48
CA THR A 41 6.35 -0.42 25.88
C THR A 41 7.42 0.15 24.96
N GLY A 42 7.05 0.61 23.76
CA GLY A 42 7.99 1.04 22.72
C GLY A 42 8.81 -0.08 22.10
N THR A 43 8.56 -1.33 22.49
CA THR A 43 9.32 -2.48 21.98
C THR A 43 8.89 -2.83 20.57
N GLU A 44 9.86 -3.08 19.69
CA GLU A 44 9.58 -3.60 18.35
C GLU A 44 8.96 -5.00 18.47
N SER A 45 7.77 -5.16 17.91
CA SER A 45 7.16 -6.47 17.67
C SER A 45 7.78 -7.09 16.41
N SER A 46 7.70 -8.42 16.28
CA SER A 46 8.32 -9.12 15.15
C SER A 46 7.94 -8.47 13.82
N PRO A 47 8.92 -8.05 13.01
CA PRO A 47 8.65 -7.34 11.77
C PRO A 47 7.89 -8.23 10.81
N GLN A 48 6.87 -7.66 10.15
CA GLN A 48 6.11 -8.35 9.14
C GLN A 48 6.83 -8.22 7.79
N ILE A 49 7.31 -9.34 7.25
CA ILE A 49 7.94 -9.37 5.93
C ILE A 49 6.91 -9.88 4.92
N ILE A 50 6.70 -9.12 3.85
CA ILE A 50 5.75 -9.45 2.79
C ILE A 50 6.51 -9.49 1.46
N ALA A 51 6.32 -10.57 0.69
CA ALA A 51 6.81 -10.64 -0.67
C ALA A 51 5.94 -9.77 -1.58
N LEU A 52 6.58 -8.96 -2.42
CA LEU A 52 5.93 -8.08 -3.38
C LEU A 52 6.10 -8.62 -4.79
N ASP A 53 4.98 -8.84 -5.46
CA ASP A 53 4.93 -9.11 -6.89
C ASP A 53 4.58 -7.83 -7.64
N LEU A 54 5.57 -7.30 -8.36
CA LEU A 54 5.41 -6.07 -9.13
C LEU A 54 4.34 -6.20 -10.24
N ASN A 55 4.14 -7.38 -10.80
CA ASN A 55 3.11 -7.59 -11.81
C ASN A 55 1.72 -7.48 -11.18
N ASN A 56 1.51 -8.08 -10.01
CA ASN A 56 0.25 -7.92 -9.26
C ASN A 56 0.00 -6.46 -8.89
N ILE A 57 1.02 -5.73 -8.43
CA ILE A 57 0.90 -4.30 -8.12
C ILE A 57 0.49 -3.49 -9.37
N LYS A 58 1.10 -3.78 -10.53
CA LYS A 58 0.73 -3.15 -11.81
C LYS A 58 -0.71 -3.46 -12.22
N GLN A 59 -1.18 -4.69 -12.02
CA GLN A 59 -2.58 -5.06 -12.28
C GLN A 59 -3.53 -4.33 -11.32
N SER A 60 -3.23 -4.28 -10.03
CA SER A 60 -4.01 -3.51 -9.06
C SER A 60 -4.06 -2.02 -9.42
N LYS A 61 -2.96 -1.43 -9.92
CA LYS A 61 -2.96 -0.05 -10.43
C LYS A 61 -3.97 0.16 -11.56
N LEU A 62 -4.05 -0.77 -12.52
CA LEU A 62 -5.00 -0.67 -13.63
C LEU A 62 -6.45 -0.75 -13.13
N ILE A 63 -6.74 -1.69 -12.23
CA ILE A 63 -8.08 -1.85 -11.64
C ILE A 63 -8.51 -0.56 -10.92
N ILE A 64 -7.62 0.00 -10.09
CA ILE A 64 -7.90 1.25 -9.35
C ILE A 64 -8.11 2.41 -10.31
N ALA A 65 -7.31 2.53 -11.37
CA ALA A 65 -7.47 3.58 -12.37
C ALA A 65 -8.84 3.50 -13.07
N THR A 66 -9.28 2.29 -13.43
CA THR A 66 -10.63 2.07 -13.99
C THR A 66 -11.72 2.43 -12.99
N GLN A 67 -11.57 2.04 -11.72
CA GLN A 67 -12.55 2.39 -10.67
C GLN A 67 -12.64 3.90 -10.46
N LEU A 68 -11.50 4.60 -10.46
CA LEU A 68 -11.45 6.05 -10.36
C LEU A 68 -12.21 6.72 -11.51
N GLU A 69 -11.98 6.30 -12.76
CA GLU A 69 -12.70 6.83 -13.92
C GLU A 69 -14.23 6.65 -13.80
N GLN A 70 -14.69 5.51 -13.27
CA GLN A 70 -16.13 5.28 -13.07
C GLN A 70 -16.71 6.17 -11.97
N VAL A 71 -15.97 6.41 -10.89
CA VAL A 71 -16.38 7.34 -9.82
C VAL A 71 -16.44 8.77 -10.35
N GLU A 72 -15.47 9.19 -11.14
CA GLU A 72 -15.46 10.52 -11.76
C GLU A 72 -16.65 10.72 -12.71
N LYS A 73 -17.02 9.72 -13.50
CA LYS A 73 -18.24 9.74 -14.32
C LYS A 73 -19.50 9.89 -13.48
N LEU A 74 -19.61 9.11 -12.41
CA LEU A 74 -20.75 9.20 -11.49
C LEU A 74 -20.87 10.60 -10.85
N ILE A 75 -19.75 11.19 -10.41
CA ILE A 75 -19.75 12.55 -9.86
C ILE A 75 -20.26 13.54 -10.91
N LYS A 76 -19.76 13.46 -12.15
CA LYS A 76 -20.19 14.34 -13.24
C LYS A 76 -21.68 14.20 -13.55
N ASP A 77 -22.21 12.98 -13.57
CA ASP A 77 -23.64 12.75 -13.81
C ASP A 77 -24.49 13.34 -12.68
N LEU A 78 -24.01 13.29 -11.42
CA LEU A 78 -24.70 13.89 -10.27
C LEU A 78 -24.65 15.41 -10.25
N GLU A 79 -23.55 16.03 -10.72
CA GLU A 79 -23.41 17.50 -10.81
C GLU A 79 -24.30 18.12 -11.89
N LEU A 80 -24.83 17.31 -12.82
CA LEU A 80 -25.72 17.73 -13.91
C LEU A 80 -27.23 17.57 -13.57
N LEU A 81 -27.55 17.05 -12.38
CA LEU A 81 -28.92 16.97 -11.85
C LEU A 81 -29.37 18.30 -11.23
#